data_AF-A0A8J7Z3Z0-F1
#
_entry.id   AF-A0A8J7Z3Z0-F1
#
_cell.length_a   1.000
_cell.length_b   1.000
_cell.length_c   1.000
_cell.angle_alpha   90.00
_cell.angle_beta   90.00
_cell.angle_gamma   90.00
#
_symmetry.space_group_name_H-M   'P 1'
#
loop_
_entity.id
_entity.type
_entity.pdbx_description
1 polymer ?
#
loop_
_entity_poly.entity_id
_entity_poly.type
_entity_poly.pdbx_seq_one_letter_code
_entity_poly.pdbx_strand_id
1 'polypeptide(L)' 'MASIEVIIRDDDGNIISQQPATQVNLKNANLDSIEADVEQWRKETLPKIESELLQQAQTDFTTGEKTS' A
#
# COMPACT_ATOMS: atom_id res chain seq x y z
N MET A 1 1.72 -16.53 12.61
CA MET A 1 2.30 -15.73 11.50
C MET A 1 1.66 -14.35 11.57
N ALA A 2 2.43 -13.30 11.30
CA ALA A 2 1.89 -11.95 11.24
C ALA A 2 1.38 -11.65 9.83
N SER A 3 0.49 -10.68 9.72
CA SER A 3 0.00 -10.16 8.45
C SER A 3 0.06 -8.65 8.46
N ILE A 4 0.34 -8.05 7.31
CA ILE A 4 0.30 -6.61 7.10
C ILE A 4 -0.85 -6.28 6.17
N GLU A 5 -1.63 -5.26 6.52
CA GLU A 5 -2.71 -4.71 5.72
C GLU A 5 -2.35 -3.28 5.32
N VAL A 6 -2.68 -2.91 4.08
CA VAL A 6 -2.50 -1.54 3.57
C VAL A 6 -3.87 -0.91 3.37
N ILE A 7 -4.11 0.19 4.06
CA ILE A 7 -5.32 1.02 3.92
C ILE A 7 -4.86 2.40 3.48
N ILE A 8 -5.36 2.84 2.33
CA ILE A 8 -5.12 4.19 1.80
C ILE A 8 -6.38 5.01 2.04
N ARG A 9 -6.19 6.22 2.59
CA ARG A 9 -7.26 7.17 2.88
C ARG A 9 -7.04 8.48 2.16
N ASP A 10 -8.13 9.17 1.84
CA ASP A 10 -8.10 10.56 1.43
C ASP A 10 -7.90 11.50 2.63
N ASP A 11 -7.83 12.81 2.35
CA ASP A 11 -7.63 13.85 3.36
C ASP A 11 -8.81 13.97 4.34
N ASP A 12 -10.00 13.50 3.96
CA ASP A 12 -11.21 13.45 4.80
C ASP A 12 -11.28 12.17 5.65
N GLY A 13 -10.33 11.24 5.47
CA GLY A 13 -10.24 9.96 6.18
C GLY A 13 -11.06 8.83 5.57
N ASN A 14 -11.69 9.02 4.41
CA ASN A 14 -12.40 7.97 3.69
C ASN A 14 -11.41 6.98 3.08
N ILE A 15 -11.76 5.68 3.08
CA ILE A 15 -10.92 4.64 2.48
C ILE A 15 -11.08 4.71 0.96
N ILE A 16 -9.98 4.97 0.26
CA ILE A 16 -9.94 4.98 -1.21
C ILE A 16 -9.39 3.67 -1.79
N SER A 17 -8.58 2.94 -1.01
CA SER A 17 -8.08 1.62 -1.38
C SER A 17 -7.74 0.81 -0.14
N GLN A 18 -8.02 -0.49 -0.18
CA GLN A 18 -7.65 -1.44 0.85
C GLN A 18 -7.11 -2.69 0.18
N GLN A 19 -5.84 -2.99 0.40
CA GLN A 19 -5.21 -4.20 -0.12
C GLN A 19 -5.44 -5.35 0.87
N PRO A 20 -5.62 -6.58 0.38
CA PRO A 20 -5.80 -7.74 1.25
C PRO A 20 -4.57 -7.94 2.15
N ALA A 21 -4.83 -8.46 3.35
CA ALA A 21 -3.78 -8.77 4.31
C ALA A 21 -2.74 -9.73 3.70
N THR A 22 -1.50 -9.27 3.63
CA THR A 22 -0.37 -10.05 3.13
C THR A 22 0.31 -10.73 4.31
N GLN A 23 0.41 -12.06 4.26
CA GLN A 23 1.17 -12.80 5.26
C GLN A 23 2.65 -12.45 5.14
N VAL A 24 3.24 -12.00 6.25
CA VAL A 24 4.67 -11.77 6.34
C VAL A 24 5.28 -12.84 7.25
N ASN A 25 6.30 -13.49 6.73
CA ASN A 25 7.08 -14.44 7.50
C ASN A 25 8.13 -13.67 8.29
N LEU A 26 7.73 -13.08 9.42
CA LEU A 26 8.65 -12.49 10.39
C LEU A 26 9.46 -13.62 11.01
N LYS A 27 10.63 -13.93 10.44
CA LYS A 27 11.44 -15.08 10.87
C LYS A 27 12.22 -14.68 12.13
N ASN A 28 11.83 -15.27 13.26
CA ASN A 28 12.47 -15.20 14.59
C ASN A 28 12.15 -13.97 15.45
N ALA A 29 12.28 -14.18 16.77
CA ALA A 29 11.62 -13.44 17.83
C ALA A 29 12.40 -12.25 18.41
N ASN A 30 13.40 -11.72 17.68
CA ASN A 30 14.11 -10.51 18.11
C ASN A 30 13.70 -9.30 17.26
N LEU A 31 13.81 -8.12 17.86
CA LEU A 31 13.34 -6.86 17.29
C LEU A 31 14.01 -6.57 15.94
N ASP A 32 15.33 -6.76 15.85
CA ASP A 32 16.10 -6.46 14.64
C ASP A 32 15.64 -7.28 13.43
N SER A 33 15.31 -8.57 13.61
CA SER A 33 14.77 -9.39 12.53
C SER A 33 13.38 -8.93 12.08
N ILE A 34 12.54 -8.50 13.02
CA ILE A 34 11.21 -7.97 12.71
C ILE A 34 11.34 -6.66 11.94
N GLU A 35 12.23 -5.75 12.37
CA GLU A 35 12.49 -4.48 11.67
C GLU A 35 13.01 -4.71 10.26
N ALA A 36 13.95 -5.64 10.08
CA ALA A 36 14.49 -5.98 8.77
C ALA A 36 13.42 -6.54 7.82
N ASP A 37 12.58 -7.46 8.31
CA ASP A 37 11.51 -8.07 7.51
C ASP A 37 10.42 -7.04 7.14
N VAL A 38 10.04 -6.14 8.06
CA VAL A 38 9.10 -5.05 7.81
C VAL A 38 9.68 -4.04 6.82
N GLU A 39 10.94 -3.67 6.97
CA GLU A 39 11.62 -2.74 6.05
C GLU A 39 11.74 -3.32 4.63
N GLN A 40 12.02 -4.62 4.52
CA GLN A 40 12.03 -5.31 3.24
C GLN A 40 10.64 -5.28 2.59
N TRP A 41 9.59 -5.64 3.35
CA TRP A 41 8.21 -5.55 2.87
C TRP A 41 7.85 -4.12 2.41
N ARG A 42 8.27 -3.09 3.16
CA ARG A 42 8.04 -1.69 2.83
C ARG A 42 8.68 -1.30 1.48
N LYS A 43 9.94 -1.69 1.26
CA LYS A 43 10.66 -1.41 0.00
C LYS A 43 10.01 -2.04 -1.22
N GLU A 44 9.40 -3.21 -1.05
CA GLU A 44 8.72 -3.91 -2.15
C GLU A 44 7.31 -3.39 -2.41
N THR A 45 6.61 -2.95 -1.36
CA THR A 45 5.19 -2.62 -1.42
C THR A 45 4.94 -1.16 -1.76
N LEU A 46 5.72 -0.22 -1.22
CA LEU A 46 5.52 1.22 -1.47
C LEU A 46 5.56 1.60 -2.96
N PRO A 47 6.51 1.11 -3.79
CA PRO A 47 6.53 1.45 -5.22
C PRO A 47 5.29 0.95 -5.97
N LYS A 48 4.69 -0.17 -5.53
CA LYS A 48 3.47 -0.71 -6.13
C LYS A 48 2.27 0.18 -5.80
N ILE A 49 2.15 0.57 -4.52
CA ILE A 49 1.12 1.51 -4.06
C ILE A 49 1.24 2.83 -4.83
N GLU A 50 2.44 3.38 -4.98
CA GLU A 50 2.68 4.61 -5.73
C GLU A 50 2.23 4.48 -7.19
N SER A 51 2.60 3.39 -7.86
CA SER A 51 2.18 3.14 -9.24
C SER A 51 0.65 3.03 -9.37
N GLU A 52 -0.02 2.36 -8.43
CA GLU A 52 -1.48 2.22 -8.42
C GLU A 52 -2.16 3.58 -8.26
N LEU A 53 -1.68 4.40 -7.32
CA LEU A 53 -2.21 5.75 -7.08
C LEU A 53 -2.00 6.69 -8.27
N LEU A 54 -0.84 6.63 -8.92
CA LEU A 54 -0.56 7.42 -10.11
C LEU A 54 -1.46 7.00 -11.29
N GLN A 55 -1.68 5.70 -11.48
CA GLN A 55 -2.60 5.20 -12.50
C GLN A 55 -4.04 5.63 -12.25
N GLN A 56 -4.48 5.59 -10.98
CA GLN A 56 -5.81 6.07 -10.59
C GLN A 56 -5.95 7.56 -10.90
N ALA A 57 -5.01 8.39 -10.46
CA ALA A 57 -5.02 9.83 -10.72
C ALA A 57 -5.04 10.16 -12.23
N GLN A 58 -4.29 9.42 -13.04
CA GLN A 58 -4.30 9.58 -14.50
C GLN A 58 -5.65 9.17 -15.12
N THR A 59 -6.25 8.09 -14.63
CA THR A 59 -7.57 7.63 -15.08
C THR A 59 -8.64 8.66 -14.75
N ASP A 60 -8.61 9.22 -13.54
CA ASP A 60 -9.56 10.22 -13.09
C ASP A 60 -9.44 11.51 -13.90
N PHE A 61 -8.20 11.96 -14.16
CA PHE A 61 -7.93 13.12 -15.01
C PHE A 61 -8.50 12.92 -16.42
N THR A 62 -8.17 11.82 -17.09
CA THR A 62 -8.62 11.54 -18.47
C THR A 62 -10.12 11.28 -18.59
N THR A 63 -10.77 10.79 -17.53
CA THR A 63 -12.22 10.55 -17.50
C THR A 63 -12.99 11.84 -17.19
N GLY A 64 -12.45 12.68 -16.30
CA GLY A 64 -12.97 14.02 -16.01
C GLY A 64 -12.91 14.96 -17.22
N GLU A 65 -11.86 14.87 -18.04
CA GLU A 65 -11.75 15.63 -19.29
C GLU A 65 -12.77 15.20 -20.36
N LYS A 66 -13.24 13.94 -20.35
CA LYS A 66 -14.25 13.46 -21.32
C LYS A 66 -15.68 13.84 -20.97
N THR A 67 -15.92 14.35 -19.76
CA THR A 67 -17.24 14.74 -19.27
C THR A 67 -17.39 16.26 -19.10
N SER A 68 -16.35 17.03 -19.45
CA SER A 68 -16.32 18.51 -19.39
C SER A 68 -16.45 19.16 -20.76
#